data_AF-A0A7K2Q441-F1
#
_entry.id   AF-A0A7K2Q441-F1
#
_cell.length_a   1.000
_cell.length_b   1.000
_cell.length_c   1.000
_cell.angle_alpha   90.00
_cell.angle_beta   90.00
_cell.angle_gamma   90.00
#
_symmetry.space_group_name_H-M   'P 1'
#
loop_
_entity.id
_entity.type
_entity.pdbx_description
1 polymer ?
#
loop_
_entity_poly.entity_id
_entity_poly.type
_entity_poly.pdbx_seq_one_letter_code
_entity_poly.pdbx_strand_id
1 'polypeptide(L)'
;MTIHRPGRPADLPPAELLWARWAFVAVLEATTEAESHGVHRTGHWIDGGGLHLDDCGSTCWTLARVNQGRFVLYGEDESSQVKWHKPAIDMLAQAPDWLPHGKLRALLEGWELGCVYWYENGTWARAPYPEGLGDDGLDCGMDRFVERREVLGLLADHG
;
A
#
# COMPACT_ATOMS: atom_id res chain seq x y z
N MET A 1 -4.88 -16.47 1.39
CA MET A 1 -5.19 -15.88 2.70
C MET A 1 -6.11 -14.70 2.48
N THR A 2 -7.08 -14.49 3.36
CA THR A 2 -7.92 -13.29 3.29
C THR A 2 -7.31 -12.27 4.22
N ILE A 3 -7.03 -11.06 3.72
CA ILE A 3 -6.58 -9.94 4.54
C ILE A 3 -7.68 -9.64 5.57
N HIS A 4 -7.30 -9.42 6.83
CA HIS A 4 -8.28 -9.11 7.88
C HIS A 4 -8.79 -7.68 7.72
N ARG A 5 -9.93 -7.39 8.36
CA ARG A 5 -10.46 -6.04 8.50
C ARG A 5 -10.58 -5.70 9.99
N PRO A 6 -9.81 -4.72 10.51
CA PRO A 6 -8.70 -4.04 9.85
C PRO A 6 -7.53 -4.99 9.59
N GLY A 7 -6.69 -4.65 8.61
CA GLY A 7 -5.52 -5.43 8.22
C GLY A 7 -4.57 -5.69 9.40
N ARG A 8 -3.88 -6.83 9.35
CA ARG A 8 -2.84 -7.21 10.32
C ARG A 8 -1.50 -7.28 9.61
N PRO A 9 -0.39 -6.97 10.30
CA PRO A 9 0.94 -7.11 9.71
C PRO A 9 1.24 -8.51 9.13
N ALA A 10 0.68 -9.56 9.74
CA ALA A 10 0.83 -10.94 9.28
C ALA A 10 0.02 -11.29 8.01
N ASP A 11 -0.86 -10.39 7.55
CA ASP A 11 -1.63 -10.58 6.32
C ASP A 11 -0.79 -10.30 5.07
N LEU A 12 0.26 -9.50 5.23
CA LEU A 12 1.17 -9.17 4.15
C LEU A 12 2.30 -10.22 4.05
N PRO A 13 2.67 -10.67 2.84
CA PRO A 13 3.85 -11.51 2.65
C PRO A 13 5.13 -10.70 2.96
N PRO A 14 6.32 -11.33 3.03
CA PRO A 14 7.58 -10.60 3.10
C PRO A 14 7.65 -9.47 2.06
N ALA A 15 8.17 -8.31 2.45
CA ALA A 15 8.10 -7.11 1.62
C ALA A 15 8.76 -7.28 0.25
N GLU A 16 9.85 -8.05 0.18
CA GLU A 16 10.52 -8.37 -1.08
C GLU A 16 9.64 -9.21 -2.01
N LEU A 17 8.81 -10.10 -1.45
CA LEU A 17 7.86 -10.89 -2.25
C LEU A 17 6.69 -10.04 -2.72
N LEU A 18 6.15 -9.17 -1.86
CA LEU A 18 5.12 -8.20 -2.25
C LEU A 18 5.62 -7.30 -3.37
N TRP A 19 6.82 -6.73 -3.19
CA TRP A 19 7.50 -5.91 -4.18
C TRP A 19 7.67 -6.65 -5.51
N ALA A 20 8.20 -7.88 -5.49
CA ALA A 20 8.44 -8.63 -6.72
C ALA A 20 7.15 -8.91 -7.50
N ARG A 21 6.06 -9.25 -6.81
CA ARG A 21 4.77 -9.53 -7.43
C ARG A 21 4.16 -8.28 -8.06
N TRP A 22 4.14 -7.19 -7.32
CA TRP A 22 3.58 -5.92 -7.81
C TRP A 22 4.45 -5.30 -8.90
N ALA A 23 5.78 -5.29 -8.75
CA ALA A 23 6.68 -4.84 -9.79
C ALA A 23 6.52 -5.63 -11.10
N PHE A 24 6.27 -6.93 -11.02
CA PHE A 24 6.06 -7.74 -12.20
C PHE A 24 4.78 -7.34 -12.95
N VAL A 25 3.67 -7.11 -12.23
CA VAL A 25 2.43 -6.58 -12.82
C VAL A 25 2.66 -5.20 -13.43
N ALA A 26 3.29 -4.28 -12.70
CA ALA A 26 3.55 -2.92 -13.18
C ALA A 26 4.41 -2.90 -14.46
N VAL A 27 5.38 -3.81 -14.59
CA VAL A 27 6.21 -3.93 -15.80
C VAL A 27 5.43 -4.51 -16.98
N LEU A 28 4.53 -5.45 -16.75
CA LEU A 28 3.72 -6.03 -17.83
C LEU A 28 2.67 -5.05 -18.36
N GLU A 29 2.12 -4.23 -17.48
CA GLU A 29 1.16 -3.18 -17.86
C GLU A 29 1.81 -1.93 -18.44
N ALA A 30 3.13 -1.79 -18.31
CA ALA A 30 3.85 -0.62 -18.80
C ALA A 30 3.72 -0.51 -20.33
N THR A 31 3.15 0.61 -20.78
CA THR A 31 3.09 0.97 -22.20
C THR A 31 3.66 2.37 -22.39
N THR A 32 4.23 2.63 -23.56
CA THR A 32 4.75 3.97 -23.91
C THR A 32 3.68 5.05 -23.78
N GLU A 33 2.43 4.72 -24.08
CA GLU A 33 1.29 5.64 -23.91
C GLU A 33 1.10 5.97 -22.44
N ALA A 34 0.91 4.98 -21.57
CA ALA A 34 0.72 5.18 -20.13
C ALA A 34 1.89 5.94 -19.47
N GLU A 35 3.13 5.67 -19.89
CA GLU A 35 4.30 6.37 -19.36
C GLU A 35 4.34 7.86 -19.75
N SER A 36 3.75 8.22 -20.89
CA SER A 36 3.74 9.59 -21.42
C SER A 36 2.72 10.53 -20.75
N HIS A 37 1.76 9.99 -19.97
CA HIS A 37 0.70 10.77 -19.30
C HIS A 37 1.22 11.73 -18.20
N GLY A 38 2.52 11.71 -17.88
CA GLY A 38 3.11 12.64 -16.92
C GLY A 38 2.60 12.43 -15.49
N VAL A 39 1.86 13.41 -14.97
CA VAL A 39 1.52 13.54 -13.53
C VAL A 39 0.24 12.78 -13.13
N HIS A 40 -0.66 12.47 -14.06
CA HIS A 40 -1.92 11.77 -13.78
C HIS A 40 -1.86 10.34 -14.35
N ARG A 41 -1.18 9.47 -13.61
CA ARG A 41 -1.08 8.04 -13.92
C ARG A 41 -2.11 7.26 -13.12
N THR A 42 -2.63 6.21 -13.73
CA THR A 42 -3.58 5.28 -13.13
C THR A 42 -3.18 3.85 -13.49
N GLY A 43 -3.77 2.85 -12.83
CA GLY A 43 -3.34 1.46 -12.92
C GLY A 43 -2.14 1.18 -12.02
N HIS A 44 -1.22 0.33 -12.48
CA HIS A 44 -0.01 -0.05 -11.75
C HIS A 44 1.23 0.52 -12.42
N TRP A 45 2.09 1.20 -11.67
CA TRP A 45 3.35 1.70 -12.22
C TRP A 45 4.48 1.69 -11.20
N ILE A 46 5.70 1.88 -11.69
CA ILE A 46 6.90 2.04 -10.88
C ILE A 46 7.62 3.33 -11.25
N ASP A 47 8.08 4.09 -10.26
CA ASP A 47 8.95 5.26 -10.45
C ASP A 47 9.93 5.42 -9.28
N GLY A 48 10.62 6.57 -9.21
CA GLY A 48 11.60 6.86 -8.15
C GLY A 48 11.00 6.91 -6.73
N GLY A 49 9.68 7.03 -6.60
CA GLY A 49 8.95 6.99 -5.33
C GLY A 49 8.54 5.59 -4.88
N GLY A 50 8.57 4.59 -5.77
CA GLY A 50 8.19 3.21 -5.47
C GLY A 50 7.24 2.61 -6.50
N LEU A 51 6.53 1.57 -6.06
CA LEU A 51 5.43 0.96 -6.78
C LEU A 51 4.13 1.66 -6.40
N HIS A 52 3.28 1.91 -7.39
CA HIS A 52 2.04 2.65 -7.22
C HIS A 52 0.85 1.93 -7.84
N LEU A 53 -0.30 2.16 -7.23
CA LEU A 53 -1.60 1.66 -7.62
C LEU A 53 -2.56 2.82 -7.47
N ASP A 54 -3.31 3.11 -8.52
CA ASP A 54 -4.44 4.05 -8.50
C ASP A 54 -5.52 3.44 -9.37
N ASP A 55 -6.68 3.14 -8.79
CA ASP A 55 -7.77 2.48 -9.52
C ASP A 55 -8.70 3.44 -10.26
N CYS A 56 -8.31 4.72 -10.40
CA CYS A 56 -9.14 5.84 -10.87
C CYS A 56 -10.37 6.12 -10.00
N GLY A 57 -10.46 5.50 -8.82
CA GLY A 57 -11.62 5.51 -7.95
C GLY A 57 -11.23 5.95 -6.55
N SER A 58 -11.50 5.07 -5.59
CA SER A 58 -11.27 5.33 -4.18
C SER A 58 -9.97 4.76 -3.66
N THR A 59 -9.28 3.88 -4.40
CA THR A 59 -8.13 3.13 -3.90
C THR A 59 -6.83 3.64 -4.50
N CYS A 60 -5.92 4.10 -3.65
CA CYS A 60 -4.54 4.42 -4.05
C CYS A 60 -3.52 3.85 -3.06
N TRP A 61 -2.42 3.29 -3.57
CA TRP A 61 -1.35 2.73 -2.76
C TRP A 61 0.03 3.06 -3.29
N THR A 62 0.99 3.24 -2.38
CA THR A 62 2.42 3.22 -2.68
C THR A 62 3.13 2.20 -1.81
N LEU A 63 3.94 1.34 -2.43
CA LEU A 63 5.00 0.57 -1.75
C LEU A 63 6.36 1.15 -2.11
N ALA A 64 7.02 1.76 -1.14
CA ALA A 64 8.34 2.36 -1.31
C ALA A 64 9.42 1.53 -0.61
N ARG A 65 10.52 1.28 -1.31
CA ARG A 65 11.74 0.71 -0.74
C ARG A 65 12.61 1.86 -0.23
N VAL A 66 12.67 2.03 1.09
CA VAL A 66 13.42 3.16 1.71
C VAL A 66 14.92 2.86 1.72
N ASN A 67 15.30 1.63 2.04
CA ASN A 67 16.68 1.13 1.90
C ASN A 67 16.69 -0.40 1.81
N GLN A 68 17.87 -1.02 1.94
CA GLN A 68 17.98 -2.48 1.93
C GLN A 68 17.26 -3.08 3.15
N GLY A 69 16.20 -3.86 2.90
CA GLY A 69 15.42 -4.54 3.94
C GLY A 69 14.38 -3.66 4.64
N ARG A 70 14.21 -2.41 4.22
CA ARG A 70 13.17 -1.51 4.73
C ARG A 70 12.22 -1.05 3.65
N PHE A 71 10.93 -1.28 3.91
CA PHE A 71 9.86 -0.90 3.01
C PHE A 71 8.75 -0.20 3.79
N VAL A 72 8.01 0.66 3.12
CA VAL A 72 6.79 1.25 3.63
C VAL A 72 5.68 1.09 2.60
N LEU A 73 4.56 0.55 3.05
CA LEU A 73 3.30 0.51 2.31
C LEU A 73 2.36 1.54 2.94
N TYR A 74 1.86 2.46 2.14
CA TYR A 74 0.93 3.48 2.60
C TYR A 74 0.01 3.88 1.46
N GLY A 75 -1.16 4.39 1.80
CA GLY A 75 -2.20 4.69 0.84
C GLY A 75 -3.55 4.68 1.51
N GLU A 76 -4.60 4.69 0.71
CA GLU A 76 -5.96 4.88 1.17
C GLU A 76 -6.95 4.09 0.31
N ASP A 77 -8.05 3.73 0.95
CA ASP A 77 -9.28 3.37 0.28
C ASP A 77 -10.46 4.01 1.04
N GLU A 78 -11.52 4.37 0.32
CA GLU A 78 -12.71 5.01 0.91
C GLU A 78 -13.39 4.16 2.00
N SER A 79 -13.24 2.82 1.96
CA SER A 79 -13.72 1.94 3.04
C SER A 79 -12.99 2.12 4.36
N SER A 80 -11.78 2.70 4.36
CA SER A 80 -10.97 2.88 5.56
C SER A 80 -11.67 3.78 6.57
N GLN A 81 -11.88 3.25 7.77
CA GLN A 81 -12.47 3.99 8.88
C GLN A 81 -11.42 4.76 9.67
N VAL A 82 -10.12 4.54 9.40
CA VAL A 82 -9.02 5.13 10.18
C VAL A 82 -9.00 6.65 10.03
N LYS A 83 -9.13 7.16 8.79
CA LYS A 83 -9.11 8.60 8.51
C LYS A 83 -10.26 9.34 9.19
N TRP A 84 -11.41 8.69 9.37
CA TRP A 84 -12.62 9.28 9.96
C TRP A 84 -12.78 9.01 11.47
N HIS A 85 -11.89 8.22 12.07
CA HIS A 85 -12.05 7.76 13.45
C HIS A 85 -12.00 8.92 14.47
N LYS A 86 -12.81 8.82 15.54
CA LYS A 86 -12.82 9.77 16.66
C LYS A 86 -12.64 9.02 17.98
N PRO A 87 -11.60 9.30 18.79
CA PRO A 87 -10.52 10.28 18.56
C PRO A 87 -9.62 9.92 17.35
N ALA A 88 -8.96 10.91 16.74
CA ALA A 88 -8.10 10.66 15.58
C ALA A 88 -7.02 9.61 15.89
N ILE A 89 -6.82 8.67 14.98
CA ILE A 89 -5.78 7.63 15.09
C ILE A 89 -4.47 8.20 14.54
N ASP A 90 -3.42 8.18 15.36
CA ASP A 90 -2.06 8.47 14.89
C ASP A 90 -1.50 7.24 14.16
N MET A 91 -1.60 7.23 12.83
CA MET A 91 -1.08 6.15 11.98
C MET A 91 0.45 6.03 12.01
N LEU A 92 1.16 7.00 12.58
CA LEU A 92 2.60 7.01 12.76
C LEU A 92 3.01 6.76 14.22
N ALA A 93 2.08 6.38 15.10
CA ALA A 93 2.42 5.97 16.45
C ALA A 93 3.37 4.76 16.39
N GLN A 94 4.50 4.84 17.10
CA GLN A 94 5.56 3.82 17.12
C GLN A 94 6.30 3.62 15.79
N ALA A 95 6.09 4.52 14.81
CA ALA A 95 6.79 4.51 13.55
C ALA A 95 8.31 4.74 13.76
N PRO A 96 9.19 3.92 13.16
CA PRO A 96 10.63 4.11 13.26
C PRO A 96 11.11 5.42 12.60
N ASP A 97 12.23 5.94 13.07
CA ASP A 97 12.79 7.23 12.62
C ASP A 97 13.22 7.25 11.15
N TRP A 98 13.46 6.08 10.56
CA TRP A 98 13.87 5.98 9.15
C TRP A 98 12.73 6.20 8.16
N LEU A 99 11.47 6.18 8.62
CA LEU A 99 10.33 6.43 7.75
C LEU A 99 10.34 7.86 7.20
N PRO A 100 9.75 8.10 6.02
CA PRO A 100 9.63 9.43 5.44
C PRO A 100 8.54 10.26 6.15
N HIS A 101 8.75 10.55 7.44
CA HIS A 101 7.78 11.18 8.35
C HIS A 101 7.16 12.46 7.79
N GLY A 102 7.97 13.34 7.18
CA GLY A 102 7.46 14.59 6.59
C GLY A 102 6.43 14.35 5.48
N LYS A 103 6.69 13.39 4.60
CA LYS A 103 5.75 12.99 3.54
C LYS A 103 4.49 12.35 4.12
N LEU A 104 4.65 11.39 5.03
CA LEU A 104 3.53 10.67 5.61
C LEU A 104 2.62 11.57 6.45
N ARG A 105 3.18 12.56 7.17
CA ARG A 105 2.37 13.57 7.88
C ARG A 105 1.58 14.45 6.91
N ALA A 106 2.19 14.90 5.81
CA ALA A 106 1.49 15.71 4.81
C ALA A 106 0.30 14.94 4.21
N LEU A 107 0.48 13.65 3.88
CA LEU A 107 -0.60 12.79 3.37
C LEU A 107 -1.69 12.55 4.44
N LEU A 108 -1.29 12.38 5.70
CA LEU A 108 -2.23 12.23 6.82
C LEU A 108 -3.11 13.48 6.99
N GLU A 109 -2.49 14.66 6.95
CA GLU A 109 -3.19 15.96 7.01
C GLU A 109 -4.08 16.20 5.78
N GLY A 110 -3.69 15.65 4.63
CA GLY A 110 -4.42 15.67 3.37
C GLY A 110 -5.57 14.65 3.27
N TRP A 111 -5.76 13.78 4.26
CA TRP A 111 -6.74 12.68 4.24
C TRP A 111 -6.46 11.60 3.18
N GLU A 112 -5.20 11.51 2.74
CA GLU A 112 -4.71 10.61 1.70
C GLU A 112 -4.09 9.32 2.27
N LEU A 113 -4.36 9.02 3.55
CA LEU A 113 -3.93 7.79 4.22
C LEU A 113 -5.10 7.12 4.92
N GLY A 114 -5.33 5.84 4.57
CA GLY A 114 -6.16 4.89 5.31
C GLY A 114 -5.34 4.01 6.24
N CYS A 115 -4.09 3.71 5.91
CA CYS A 115 -3.14 3.07 6.82
C CYS A 115 -1.68 3.22 6.38
N VAL A 116 -0.75 2.93 7.30
CA VAL A 116 0.69 2.89 7.05
C VAL A 116 1.27 1.62 7.69
N TYR A 117 1.93 0.82 6.86
CA TYR A 117 2.66 -0.38 7.26
C TYR A 117 4.14 -0.20 6.95
N TRP A 118 5.01 -0.59 7.87
CA TRP A 118 6.46 -0.56 7.69
C TRP A 118 7.08 -1.93 7.91
N TYR A 119 8.05 -2.27 7.07
CA TYR A 119 8.77 -3.53 7.11
C TYR A 119 10.21 -3.30 7.52
N GLU A 120 10.67 -4.06 8.50
CA GLU A 120 12.08 -4.17 8.86
C GLU A 120 12.31 -5.53 9.54
N ASN A 121 13.52 -6.08 9.45
CA ASN A 121 13.92 -7.31 10.16
C ASN A 121 13.00 -8.52 9.89
N GLY A 122 12.48 -8.65 8.68
CA GLY A 122 11.66 -9.80 8.30
C GLY A 122 10.17 -9.66 8.61
N THR A 123 9.75 -8.56 9.25
CA THR A 123 8.38 -8.41 9.77
C THR A 123 7.77 -7.07 9.39
N TRP A 124 6.48 -7.10 9.07
CA TRP A 124 5.66 -5.89 9.00
C TRP A 124 5.24 -5.44 10.40
N ALA A 125 5.04 -4.14 10.55
CA ALA A 125 4.40 -3.50 11.69
C ALA A 125 3.56 -2.32 11.21
N ARG A 126 2.64 -1.86 12.06
CA ARG A 126 1.84 -0.64 11.87
C ARG A 126 1.49 -0.06 13.23
N ALA A 127 0.97 1.16 13.25
CA ALA A 127 0.43 1.76 14.46
C ALA A 127 -0.69 0.87 15.05
N PRO A 128 -0.81 0.80 16.39
CA PRO A 128 -1.91 0.08 17.02
C PRO A 128 -3.23 0.78 16.70
N TYR A 129 -4.27 -0.01 16.41
CA TYR A 129 -5.63 0.49 16.24
C TYR A 129 -6.46 0.28 17.51
N PRO A 130 -7.43 1.16 17.78
CA PRO A 130 -8.37 0.96 18.88
C PRO A 130 -9.22 -0.29 18.67
N GLU A 131 -9.70 -0.85 19.77
CA GLU A 131 -10.67 -1.94 19.73
C GLU A 131 -11.96 -1.47 19.02
N GLY A 132 -12.51 -2.31 18.15
CA GLY A 132 -13.74 -2.01 17.42
C GLY A 132 -13.58 -1.18 16.15
N LEU A 133 -12.35 -0.79 15.75
CA LEU A 133 -12.11 -0.30 14.40
C LEU A 133 -12.53 -1.40 13.40
N GLY A 134 -13.43 -1.07 12.47
CA GLY A 134 -13.99 -2.07 11.55
C GLY A 134 -13.08 -2.38 10.37
N ASP A 135 -12.45 -1.36 9.79
CA ASP A 135 -11.70 -1.49 8.55
C ASP A 135 -10.60 -0.42 8.42
N ASP A 136 -9.45 -0.81 7.86
CA ASP A 136 -8.38 0.12 7.47
C ASP A 136 -8.18 0.21 5.95
N GLY A 137 -8.99 -0.53 5.18
CA GLY A 137 -8.99 -0.53 3.73
C GLY A 137 -7.85 -1.34 3.10
N LEU A 138 -6.99 -1.99 3.89
CA LEU A 138 -5.80 -2.68 3.37
C LEU A 138 -6.17 -3.73 2.32
N ASP A 139 -7.29 -4.44 2.48
CA ASP A 139 -7.69 -5.48 1.54
C ASP A 139 -8.16 -4.93 0.19
N CYS A 140 -8.54 -3.66 0.10
CA CYS A 140 -8.89 -3.00 -1.15
C CYS A 140 -7.64 -2.80 -2.00
N GLY A 141 -7.47 -3.68 -3.00
CA GLY A 141 -6.40 -3.60 -3.99
C GLY A 141 -5.09 -4.28 -3.58
N MET A 142 -4.81 -4.51 -2.30
CA MET A 142 -3.60 -5.28 -1.92
C MET A 142 -3.79 -6.79 -2.05
N ASP A 143 -5.03 -7.29 -1.98
CA ASP A 143 -5.36 -8.69 -2.27
C ASP A 143 -4.76 -9.15 -3.61
N ARG A 144 -4.77 -8.27 -4.62
CA ARG A 144 -4.14 -8.41 -5.95
C ARG A 144 -2.69 -8.91 -5.91
N PHE A 145 -1.93 -8.53 -4.88
CA PHE A 145 -0.49 -8.82 -4.78
C PHE A 145 -0.15 -9.76 -3.60
N VAL A 146 -0.97 -9.76 -2.55
CA VAL A 146 -0.84 -10.65 -1.40
C VAL A 146 -1.20 -12.08 -1.80
N GLU A 147 -2.25 -12.25 -2.59
CA GLU A 147 -2.73 -13.57 -2.98
C GLU A 147 -2.10 -14.04 -4.28
N ARG A 148 -1.36 -15.15 -4.21
CA ARG A 148 -0.70 -15.73 -5.39
C ARG A 148 -1.70 -15.98 -6.53
N ARG A 149 -2.92 -16.42 -6.21
CA ARG A 149 -3.95 -16.71 -7.20
C ARG A 149 -4.39 -15.44 -7.94
N GLU A 150 -4.59 -14.35 -7.22
CA GLU A 150 -4.99 -13.06 -7.81
C GLU A 150 -3.88 -12.49 -8.68
N VAL A 151 -2.62 -12.57 -8.24
CA VAL A 151 -1.47 -12.21 -9.09
C VAL A 151 -1.48 -13.02 -10.38
N LEU A 152 -1.67 -14.35 -10.32
CA LEU A 152 -1.71 -15.19 -11.53
C LEU A 152 -2.90 -14.85 -12.44
N GLY A 153 -4.02 -14.40 -11.88
CA GLY A 153 -5.17 -13.90 -12.63
C GLY A 153 -4.79 -12.66 -13.44
N LEU A 154 -4.20 -11.65 -12.79
CA LEU A 154 -3.73 -10.44 -13.47
C LEU A 154 -2.75 -10.76 -14.60
N LEU A 155 -1.86 -11.74 -14.40
CA LEU A 155 -0.89 -12.15 -15.42
C LEU A 155 -1.52 -12.87 -16.61
N ALA A 156 -2.60 -13.63 -16.40
CA ALA A 156 -3.27 -14.35 -17.46
C ALA A 156 -3.98 -13.40 -18.44
N ASP A 157 -4.41 -12.23 -17.97
CA ASP A 157 -5.05 -11.20 -18.81
C ASP A 157 -4.06 -10.48 -19.75
N HIS A 158 -2.74 -10.69 -19.56
CA HIS A 158 -1.65 -10.14 -20.38
C HIS A 158 -1.00 -11.18 -21.33
N GLY A 159 -1.54 -12.41 -21.39
CA GLY A 159 -0.98 -13.55 -22.14
C GLY A 159 -1.70 -13.91 -23.44
#